data_AF-A0A7M3WJ49-F1
#
_entry.id   AF-A0A7M3WJ49-F1
#
_cell.length_a   1.000
_cell.length_b   1.000
_cell.length_c   1.000
_cell.angle_alpha   90.00
_cell.angle_beta   90.00
_cell.angle_gamma   90.00
#
_symmetry.space_group_name_H-M   'P 1'
#
loop_
_entity.id
_entity.type
_entity.pdbx_description
1 polymer ?
#
loop_
_entity_poly.entity_id
_entity_poly.type
_entity_poly.pdbx_seq_one_letter_code
_entity_poly.pdbx_strand_id
1 'polypeptide(L)'
;EFIRAFGGTAQARAQEPSAMVKALSGIDFGALDDSISNLEKRLSMRIDSDYSWDWFAADNNSMLVSRFTRVFIEGSSSTGEAGLVGDMVSQSTTSLLGLRQRRQISANVMRSVSYGLLIAMIIALNITTSIIAGLGETIASVAQGLVDGAGDVSGATGGVGVALPALSETGGIEQNIRVFQYMGSFLIVISIVILGLITARIRGGGTTLVLGQMIQMMWVAGLANFFSAWILDQSVGLFQSGA
;
A
#
# COMPACT_ATOMS: atom_id res chain seq x y z
N GLU A 1 0.71 -26.48 6.65
CA GLU A 1 0.68 -27.94 6.42
C GLU A 1 1.41 -28.73 7.49
N PHE A 2 2.71 -28.54 7.74
CA PHE A 2 3.45 -29.25 8.81
C PHE A 2 2.72 -29.29 10.15
N ILE A 3 2.38 -28.13 10.72
CA ILE A 3 1.70 -28.03 12.02
C ILE A 3 0.32 -28.71 12.03
N ARG A 4 -0.39 -28.72 10.89
CA ARG A 4 -1.70 -29.36 10.74
C ARG A 4 -1.56 -30.88 10.64
N ALA A 5 -0.61 -31.36 9.84
CA ALA A 5 -0.27 -32.79 9.74
C ALA A 5 0.29 -33.33 11.06
N PHE A 6 1.05 -32.51 11.79
CA PHE A 6 1.61 -32.82 13.09
C PHE A 6 0.53 -33.01 14.15
N GLY A 7 -0.46 -32.11 14.26
CA GLY A 7 -1.59 -32.29 15.18
C GLY A 7 -2.38 -33.58 14.92
N GLY A 8 -2.72 -33.84 13.64
CA GLY A 8 -3.48 -35.03 13.26
C GLY A 8 -2.73 -36.36 13.46
N THR A 9 -1.40 -36.37 13.24
CA THR A 9 -0.57 -37.56 13.49
C THR A 9 -0.20 -37.75 14.96
N ALA A 10 -0.06 -36.65 15.73
CA ALA A 10 0.13 -36.67 17.18
C ALA A 10 -1.02 -37.39 17.88
N GLN A 11 -2.26 -37.12 17.47
CA GLN A 11 -3.44 -37.75 18.06
C GLN A 11 -3.49 -39.26 17.78
N ALA A 12 -3.05 -39.69 16.60
CA ALA A 12 -3.07 -41.10 16.21
C ALA A 12 -1.95 -41.94 16.86
N ARG A 13 -0.82 -41.31 17.25
CA ARG A 13 0.39 -42.01 17.70
C ARG A 13 1.08 -41.37 18.91
N ALA A 14 0.30 -40.74 19.79
CA ALA A 14 0.78 -40.01 20.98
C ALA A 14 1.70 -40.81 21.91
N GLN A 15 1.56 -42.15 21.92
CA GLN A 15 2.27 -43.05 22.83
C GLN A 15 3.69 -43.40 22.35
N GLU A 16 4.01 -43.16 21.07
CA GLU A 16 5.33 -43.46 20.50
C GLU A 16 5.84 -42.27 19.64
N PRO A 17 6.68 -41.39 20.22
CA PRO A 17 7.22 -40.22 19.53
C PRO A 17 7.94 -40.57 18.22
N SER A 18 8.65 -41.69 18.18
CA SER A 18 9.32 -42.18 16.97
C SER A 18 8.34 -42.61 15.87
N ALA A 19 7.23 -43.27 16.25
CA ALA A 19 6.20 -43.70 15.29
C ALA A 19 5.36 -42.54 14.76
N MET A 20 5.22 -41.46 15.54
CA MET A 20 4.61 -40.21 15.13
C MET A 20 5.48 -39.48 14.09
N VAL A 21 6.77 -39.28 14.38
CA VAL A 21 7.69 -38.60 13.45
C VAL A 21 7.91 -39.41 12.17
N LYS A 22 7.92 -40.74 12.26
CA LYS A 22 7.95 -41.63 11.09
C LYS A 22 6.71 -41.48 10.19
N ALA A 23 5.52 -41.28 10.77
CA ALA A 23 4.31 -41.00 10.00
C ALA A 23 4.36 -39.64 9.31
N LEU A 24 5.04 -38.66 9.91
CA LEU A 24 5.26 -37.34 9.32
C LEU A 24 6.31 -37.37 8.21
N SER A 25 7.37 -38.18 8.32
CA SER A 25 8.42 -38.29 7.30
C SER A 25 7.92 -38.69 5.89
N GLY A 26 6.73 -39.29 5.81
CA GLY A 26 6.10 -39.71 4.54
C GLY A 26 5.34 -38.59 3.83
N ILE A 27 5.29 -37.38 4.39
CA ILE A 27 4.61 -36.21 3.83
C ILE A 27 5.68 -35.20 3.38
N ASP A 28 5.53 -34.64 2.18
CA ASP A 28 6.39 -33.56 1.67
C ASP A 28 6.02 -32.22 2.33
N PHE A 29 6.95 -31.69 3.11
CA PHE A 29 6.91 -30.37 3.74
C PHE A 29 7.93 -29.39 3.14
N GLY A 30 8.63 -29.78 2.07
CA GLY A 30 9.63 -28.99 1.37
C GLY A 30 10.84 -28.68 2.25
N ALA A 31 11.03 -27.40 2.62
CA ALA A 31 12.20 -26.96 3.38
C ALA A 31 12.32 -27.56 4.80
N LEU A 32 11.30 -28.26 5.28
CA LEU A 32 11.30 -28.94 6.59
C LEU A 32 11.66 -30.43 6.50
N ASP A 33 11.74 -31.02 5.30
CA ASP A 33 11.87 -32.47 5.13
C ASP A 33 13.19 -33.00 5.71
N ASP A 34 14.29 -32.31 5.44
CA ASP A 34 15.60 -32.68 5.98
C ASP A 34 15.63 -32.62 7.51
N SER A 35 15.02 -31.59 8.10
CA SER A 35 14.91 -31.40 9.55
C SER A 35 14.06 -32.51 10.19
N ILE A 36 12.97 -32.92 9.55
CA ILE A 36 12.08 -33.98 10.03
C ILE A 36 12.76 -35.36 9.89
N SER A 37 13.45 -35.62 8.78
CA SER A 37 14.23 -36.85 8.59
C SER A 37 15.34 -36.99 9.62
N ASN A 38 16.04 -35.89 9.94
CA ASN A 38 17.08 -35.89 10.98
C ASN A 38 16.50 -36.13 12.38
N LEU A 39 15.33 -35.55 12.67
CA LEU A 39 14.61 -35.84 13.91
C LEU A 39 14.18 -37.31 14.00
N GLU A 40 13.65 -37.89 12.92
CA GLU A 40 13.29 -39.32 12.87
C GLU A 40 14.49 -40.22 13.14
N LYS A 41 15.64 -39.93 12.50
CA LYS A 41 16.90 -40.66 12.72
C LYS A 41 17.32 -40.60 14.19
N ARG A 42 17.28 -39.42 14.82
CA ARG A 42 17.66 -39.25 16.24
C ARG A 42 16.73 -40.04 17.17
N LEU A 43 15.41 -39.94 16.96
CA LEU A 43 14.41 -40.65 17.78
C LEU A 43 14.46 -42.18 17.57
N SER A 44 14.75 -42.65 16.36
CA SER A 44 14.89 -44.09 16.07
C SER A 44 16.19 -44.69 16.63
N MET A 45 17.24 -43.90 16.75
CA MET A 45 18.49 -44.28 17.44
C MET A 45 18.39 -44.25 18.98
N ARG A 46 17.20 -43.99 19.55
CA ARG A 46 16.97 -43.84 21.00
C ARG A 46 17.85 -42.77 21.65
N ILE A 47 18.18 -41.72 20.88
CA ILE A 47 18.74 -40.49 21.47
C ILE A 47 17.64 -39.84 22.32
N ASP A 48 18.04 -39.15 23.39
CA ASP A 48 17.12 -38.43 24.27
C ASP A 48 16.11 -37.59 23.47
N SER A 49 14.82 -37.76 23.79
CA SER A 49 13.72 -37.15 23.04
C SER A 49 13.75 -35.64 23.18
N ASP A 50 13.89 -35.14 24.40
CA ASP A 50 13.86 -33.70 24.70
C ASP A 50 15.00 -32.98 23.98
N TYR A 51 16.20 -33.57 24.04
CA TYR A 51 17.35 -33.06 23.30
C TYR A 51 17.15 -33.10 21.78
N SER A 52 16.55 -34.16 21.25
CA SER A 52 16.27 -34.29 19.82
C SER A 52 15.29 -33.23 19.30
N TRP A 53 14.29 -32.88 20.11
CA TRP A 53 13.32 -31.82 19.80
C TRP A 53 13.90 -30.42 19.90
N ASP A 54 14.80 -30.16 20.86
CA ASP A 54 15.52 -28.89 20.96
C ASP A 54 16.42 -28.66 19.74
N TRP A 55 17.11 -29.71 19.27
CA TRP A 55 17.86 -29.66 18.02
C TRP A 55 16.97 -29.42 16.81
N PHE A 56 15.80 -30.06 16.72
CA PHE A 56 14.84 -29.80 15.65
C PHE A 56 14.36 -28.33 15.67
N ALA A 57 14.09 -27.76 16.84
CA ALA A 57 13.71 -26.36 16.97
C ALA A 57 14.83 -25.40 16.53
N ALA A 58 16.09 -25.76 16.82
CA ALA A 58 17.27 -25.00 16.38
C ALA A 58 17.51 -25.11 14.87
N ASP A 59 17.38 -26.32 14.30
CA ASP A 59 17.60 -26.61 12.87
C ASP A 59 16.65 -25.81 11.96
N ASN A 60 15.42 -25.53 12.42
CA ASN A 60 14.39 -24.87 11.61
C ASN A 60 14.44 -23.32 11.59
N ASN A 61 15.36 -22.69 12.33
CA ASN A 61 15.57 -21.23 12.44
C ASN A 61 14.28 -20.36 12.44
N SER A 62 13.19 -20.92 12.95
CA SER A 62 11.85 -20.34 12.89
C SER A 62 11.29 -20.31 14.29
N MET A 63 11.14 -19.09 14.82
CA MET A 63 10.58 -18.89 16.16
C MET A 63 9.17 -19.46 16.29
N LEU A 64 8.39 -19.51 15.20
CA LEU A 64 7.06 -20.09 15.20
C LEU A 64 7.13 -21.62 15.40
N VAL A 65 8.03 -22.30 14.69
CA VAL A 65 8.23 -23.75 14.84
C VAL A 65 8.78 -24.07 16.24
N SER A 66 9.79 -23.33 16.70
CA SER A 66 10.35 -23.50 18.04
C SER A 66 9.30 -23.31 19.15
N ARG A 67 8.45 -22.27 19.06
CA ARG A 67 7.37 -22.03 20.03
C ARG A 67 6.29 -23.09 19.96
N PHE A 68 5.89 -23.50 18.76
CA PHE A 68 4.94 -24.59 18.55
C PHE A 68 5.42 -25.88 19.21
N THR A 69 6.65 -26.31 18.90
CA THR A 69 7.26 -27.53 19.43
C THR A 69 7.36 -27.50 20.95
N ARG A 70 7.84 -26.39 21.54
CA ARG A 70 7.94 -26.27 23.00
C ARG A 70 6.58 -26.37 23.70
N VAL A 71 5.59 -25.61 23.24
CA VAL A 71 4.23 -25.63 23.83
C VAL A 71 3.58 -27.00 23.65
N PHE A 72 3.83 -27.68 22.53
CA PHE A 72 3.34 -29.03 22.31
C PHE A 72 3.96 -30.04 23.27
N ILE A 73 5.28 -30.05 23.45
CA ILE A 73 5.97 -31.01 24.35
C ILE A 73 5.57 -30.76 25.79
N GLU A 74 5.66 -29.52 26.25
CA GLU A 74 5.31 -29.17 27.62
C GLU A 74 3.82 -29.40 27.90
N GLY A 75 2.96 -28.98 26.97
CA GLY A 75 1.52 -29.22 27.05
C GLY A 75 1.17 -30.70 27.08
N SER A 76 1.71 -31.51 26.14
CA SER A 76 1.45 -32.95 26.07
C SER A 76 1.97 -33.73 27.26
N SER A 77 3.14 -33.35 27.80
CA SER A 77 3.71 -33.96 29.00
C SER A 77 2.89 -33.67 30.27
N SER A 78 2.29 -32.48 30.35
CA SER A 78 1.49 -32.07 31.51
C SER A 78 0.06 -32.63 31.52
N THR A 79 -0.55 -32.79 30.34
CA THR A 79 -1.94 -33.25 30.20
C THR A 79 -2.07 -34.74 29.92
N GLY A 80 -1.02 -35.40 29.41
CA GLY A 80 -1.09 -36.78 28.91
C GLY A 80 -1.90 -36.93 27.61
N GLU A 81 -2.46 -35.84 27.08
CA GLU A 81 -3.34 -35.81 25.91
C GLU A 81 -2.66 -35.06 24.74
N ALA A 82 -1.63 -35.67 24.16
CA ALA A 82 -0.83 -35.05 23.09
C ALA A 82 -1.67 -34.67 21.85
N GLY A 83 -2.73 -35.43 21.54
CA GLY A 83 -3.62 -35.13 20.42
C GLY A 83 -4.37 -33.81 20.57
N LEU A 84 -5.03 -33.60 21.72
CA LEU A 84 -5.81 -32.38 21.98
C LEU A 84 -4.92 -31.13 22.08
N VAL A 85 -3.73 -31.27 22.68
CA VAL A 85 -2.73 -30.19 22.71
C VAL A 85 -2.25 -29.88 21.29
N GLY A 86 -1.94 -30.90 20.49
CA GLY A 86 -1.55 -30.75 19.08
C GLY A 86 -2.57 -29.97 18.26
N ASP A 87 -3.86 -30.30 18.39
CA ASP A 87 -4.96 -29.61 17.70
C ASP A 87 -5.09 -28.15 18.14
N MET A 88 -5.04 -27.87 19.44
CA MET A 88 -5.14 -26.51 19.96
C MET A 88 -4.00 -25.62 19.46
N VAL A 89 -2.75 -26.10 19.57
CA VAL A 89 -1.57 -25.32 19.13
C VAL A 89 -1.58 -25.17 17.61
N SER A 90 -2.06 -26.17 16.87
CA SER A 90 -2.22 -26.12 15.41
C SER A 90 -3.24 -25.07 14.97
N GLN A 91 -4.42 -25.04 15.61
CA GLN A 91 -5.44 -24.02 15.35
C GLN A 91 -4.94 -22.62 15.70
N SER A 92 -4.28 -22.45 16.84
CA SER A 92 -3.69 -21.18 17.26
C SER A 92 -2.64 -20.69 16.26
N THR A 93 -1.75 -21.57 15.81
CA THR A 93 -0.71 -21.20 14.85
C THR A 93 -1.30 -20.87 13.48
N THR A 94 -2.31 -21.60 13.04
CA THR A 94 -3.05 -21.31 11.81
C THR A 94 -3.73 -19.94 11.91
N SER A 95 -4.36 -19.63 13.05
CA SER A 95 -4.94 -18.31 13.31
C SER A 95 -3.88 -17.20 13.28
N LEU A 96 -2.73 -17.38 13.92
CA LEU A 96 -1.62 -16.43 13.90
C LEU A 96 -1.09 -16.18 12.49
N LEU A 97 -0.92 -17.23 11.68
CA LEU A 97 -0.53 -17.11 10.27
C LEU A 97 -1.61 -16.36 9.48
N GLY A 98 -2.88 -16.67 9.71
CA GLY A 98 -4.02 -15.96 9.12
C GLY A 98 -4.05 -14.48 9.47
N LEU A 99 -3.77 -14.11 10.72
CA LEU A 99 -3.68 -12.71 11.17
C LEU A 99 -2.50 -11.99 10.50
N ARG A 100 -1.34 -12.63 10.41
CA ARG A 100 -0.16 -12.07 9.69
C ARG A 100 -0.47 -11.86 8.22
N GLN A 101 -1.11 -12.83 7.57
CA GLN A 101 -1.50 -12.74 6.17
C GLN A 101 -2.53 -11.63 5.95
N ARG A 102 -3.59 -11.54 6.78
CA ARG A 102 -4.58 -10.45 6.73
C ARG A 102 -3.94 -9.09 6.89
N ARG A 103 -2.98 -8.95 7.83
CA ARG A 103 -2.23 -7.71 8.02
C ARG A 103 -1.39 -7.36 6.78
N GLN A 104 -0.70 -8.32 6.17
CA GLN A 104 0.06 -8.09 4.94
C GLN A 104 -0.83 -7.69 3.76
N ILE A 105 -1.98 -8.37 3.60
CA ILE A 105 -2.96 -8.04 2.56
C ILE A 105 -3.48 -6.62 2.77
N SER A 106 -3.92 -6.27 3.98
CA SER A 106 -4.41 -4.93 4.31
C SER A 106 -3.34 -3.85 4.05
N ALA A 107 -2.08 -4.11 4.42
CA ALA A 107 -0.98 -3.19 4.16
C ALA A 107 -0.73 -2.99 2.65
N ASN A 108 -0.85 -4.04 1.85
CA ASN A 108 -0.69 -3.95 0.39
C ASN A 108 -1.86 -3.22 -0.27
N VAL A 109 -3.09 -3.46 0.16
CA VAL A 109 -4.28 -2.73 -0.32
C VAL A 109 -4.17 -1.25 0.04
N MET A 110 -3.72 -0.92 1.26
CA MET A 110 -3.55 0.48 1.62
C MET A 110 -2.49 1.17 0.75
N ARG A 111 -1.41 0.47 0.42
CA ARG A 111 -0.40 0.98 -0.49
C ARG A 111 -1.02 1.30 -1.85
N SER A 112 -1.74 0.38 -2.48
CA SER A 112 -2.33 0.63 -3.79
C SER A 112 -3.35 1.78 -3.77
N VAL A 113 -4.21 1.84 -2.75
CA VAL A 113 -5.18 2.93 -2.59
C VAL A 113 -4.47 4.27 -2.41
N SER A 114 -3.40 4.33 -1.61
CA SER A 114 -2.65 5.58 -1.39
C SER A 114 -2.02 6.13 -2.66
N TYR A 115 -1.40 5.27 -3.49
CA TYR A 115 -0.87 5.69 -4.79
C TYR A 115 -1.98 6.12 -5.74
N GLY A 116 -3.09 5.37 -5.81
CA GLY A 116 -4.21 5.70 -6.69
C GLY A 116 -4.85 7.05 -6.34
N LEU A 117 -5.06 7.32 -5.05
CA LEU A 117 -5.65 8.58 -4.59
C LEU A 117 -4.72 9.76 -4.84
N LEU A 118 -3.41 9.59 -4.65
CA LEU A 118 -2.42 10.62 -4.95
C LEU A 118 -2.39 10.95 -6.45
N ILE A 119 -2.37 9.95 -7.33
CA ILE A 119 -2.40 10.15 -8.78
C ILE A 119 -3.69 10.85 -9.21
N ALA A 120 -4.84 10.39 -8.72
CA ALA A 120 -6.13 10.98 -9.03
C ALA A 120 -6.22 12.45 -8.59
N MET A 121 -5.72 12.78 -7.39
CA MET A 121 -5.67 14.16 -6.88
C MET A 121 -4.83 15.06 -7.77
N ILE A 122 -3.67 14.60 -8.23
CA ILE A 122 -2.77 15.37 -9.11
C ILE A 122 -3.43 15.64 -10.46
N ILE A 123 -4.02 14.61 -11.06
CA ILE A 123 -4.72 14.73 -12.35
C ILE A 123 -5.90 15.70 -12.20
N ALA A 124 -6.70 15.57 -11.15
CA ALA A 124 -7.82 16.47 -10.89
C ALA A 124 -7.36 17.94 -10.76
N LEU A 125 -6.31 18.22 -9.98
CA LEU A 125 -5.75 19.57 -9.82
C LEU A 125 -5.25 20.15 -11.15
N ASN A 126 -4.59 19.35 -11.98
CA ASN A 126 -4.12 19.79 -13.30
C ASN A 126 -5.29 20.07 -14.25
N ILE A 127 -6.32 19.22 -14.29
CA ILE A 127 -7.54 19.44 -15.08
C ILE A 127 -8.22 20.73 -14.62
N THR A 128 -8.41 20.92 -13.31
CA THR A 128 -9.02 22.13 -12.76
C THR A 128 -8.24 23.38 -13.17
N THR A 129 -6.91 23.34 -13.09
CA THR A 129 -6.06 24.47 -13.50
C THR A 129 -6.21 24.78 -14.99
N SER A 130 -6.23 23.74 -15.85
CA SER A 130 -6.41 23.89 -17.30
C SER A 130 -7.76 24.50 -17.65
N ILE A 131 -8.83 24.10 -16.97
CA ILE A 131 -10.18 24.65 -17.18
C ILE A 131 -10.23 26.12 -16.74
N ILE A 132 -9.68 26.45 -15.57
CA ILE A 132 -9.65 27.84 -15.08
C ILE A 132 -8.86 28.74 -16.05
N ALA A 133 -7.74 28.27 -16.57
CA ALA A 133 -6.94 28.99 -17.55
C ALA A 133 -7.73 29.22 -18.86
N GLY A 134 -8.36 28.18 -19.42
CA GLY A 134 -9.15 28.31 -20.65
C GLY A 134 -10.39 29.20 -20.49
N LEU A 135 -11.09 29.13 -19.35
CA LEU A 135 -12.19 30.05 -19.04
C LEU A 135 -11.68 31.49 -18.87
N GLY A 136 -10.52 31.68 -18.25
CA GLY A 136 -9.87 32.99 -18.14
C GLY A 136 -9.58 33.62 -19.49
N GLU A 137 -9.03 32.86 -20.43
CA GLU A 137 -8.72 33.32 -21.80
C GLU A 137 -9.99 33.66 -22.59
N THR A 138 -11.00 32.82 -22.55
CA THR A 138 -12.29 33.06 -23.24
C THR A 138 -13.05 34.26 -22.67
N ILE A 139 -13.02 34.47 -21.36
CA ILE A 139 -13.61 35.66 -20.75
C ILE A 139 -12.82 36.92 -21.14
N ALA A 140 -11.49 36.85 -21.16
CA ALA A 140 -10.64 37.95 -21.60
C ALA A 140 -10.88 38.32 -23.08
N SER A 141 -11.03 37.32 -23.96
CA SER A 141 -11.30 37.56 -25.39
C SER A 141 -12.69 38.15 -25.63
N VAL A 142 -13.73 37.68 -24.91
CA VAL A 142 -15.08 38.26 -24.97
C VAL A 142 -15.08 39.70 -24.43
N ALA A 143 -14.38 39.95 -23.32
CA ALA A 143 -14.23 41.30 -22.77
C ALA A 143 -13.55 42.25 -23.77
N GLN A 144 -12.49 41.80 -24.44
CA GLN A 144 -11.79 42.57 -25.46
C GLN A 144 -12.69 42.83 -26.68
N GLY A 145 -13.42 41.82 -27.17
CA GLY A 145 -14.36 41.97 -28.28
C GLY A 145 -15.55 42.91 -27.97
N LEU A 146 -16.00 42.97 -26.72
CA LEU A 146 -17.01 43.93 -26.26
C LEU A 146 -16.47 45.36 -26.20
N VAL A 147 -15.20 45.56 -25.81
CA VAL A 147 -14.53 46.88 -25.84
C VAL A 147 -14.34 47.35 -27.28
N ASP A 148 -13.87 46.47 -28.16
CA ASP A 148 -13.67 46.80 -29.57
C ASP A 148 -15.00 47.09 -30.29
N GLY A 149 -16.07 46.33 -29.98
CA GLY A 149 -17.43 46.57 -30.50
C GLY A 149 -18.10 47.83 -29.93
N ALA A 150 -17.81 48.20 -28.68
CA ALA A 150 -18.26 49.47 -28.11
C ALA A 150 -17.49 50.68 -28.67
N GLY A 151 -16.26 50.46 -29.15
CA GLY A 151 -15.45 51.45 -29.85
C GLY A 151 -16.09 51.95 -31.15
N ASP A 152 -16.77 51.09 -31.91
CA ASP A 152 -17.45 51.46 -33.16
C ASP A 152 -18.74 52.29 -32.94
N VAL A 153 -19.41 52.10 -31.79
CA VAL A 153 -20.58 52.91 -31.40
C VAL A 153 -20.19 54.29 -30.84
N SER A 154 -18.91 54.49 -30.48
CA SER A 154 -18.42 55.75 -29.92
C SER A 154 -18.16 56.86 -30.95
N GLY A 155 -18.21 56.54 -32.25
CA GLY A 155 -18.04 57.49 -33.35
C GLY A 155 -19.25 58.40 -33.60
N ALA A 156 -20.42 58.07 -33.06
CA ALA A 156 -21.64 58.84 -33.24
C ALA A 156 -22.27 59.21 -31.89
N THR A 157 -22.14 60.48 -31.52
CA THR A 157 -22.83 61.17 -30.42
C THR A 157 -22.33 60.91 -28.98
N GLY A 158 -21.39 61.76 -28.56
CA GLY A 158 -21.47 62.51 -27.30
C GLY A 158 -21.64 61.73 -25.99
N GLY A 159 -20.52 61.46 -25.33
CA GLY A 159 -20.42 61.73 -23.89
C GLY A 159 -21.13 60.77 -22.93
N VAL A 160 -20.93 59.46 -23.09
CA VAL A 160 -20.90 58.55 -21.94
C VAL A 160 -19.68 57.66 -22.13
N GLY A 161 -18.56 58.07 -21.56
CA GLY A 161 -17.44 57.18 -21.34
C GLY A 161 -17.93 56.06 -20.44
N VAL A 162 -18.33 54.93 -21.02
CA VAL A 162 -18.55 53.70 -20.29
C VAL A 162 -17.17 53.26 -19.82
N ALA A 163 -16.75 53.85 -18.71
CA ALA A 163 -15.63 53.37 -17.95
C ALA A 163 -16.03 51.96 -17.51
N LEU A 164 -15.47 50.95 -18.17
CA LEU A 164 -15.27 49.64 -17.57
C LEU A 164 -13.79 49.47 -17.17
N PRO A 165 -13.29 50.14 -16.10
CA PRO A 165 -11.96 49.85 -15.55
C PRO A 165 -11.84 48.39 -15.06
N ALA A 166 -12.97 47.73 -14.82
CA ALA A 166 -13.01 46.32 -14.43
C ALA A 166 -12.59 45.34 -15.56
N LEU A 167 -12.45 45.80 -16.81
CA LEU A 167 -11.96 44.97 -17.91
C LEU A 167 -10.47 45.15 -18.23
N SER A 168 -9.81 46.19 -17.69
CA SER A 168 -8.37 46.42 -17.89
C SER A 168 -7.46 45.70 -16.89
N GLU A 169 -8.03 45.06 -15.86
CA GLU A 169 -7.29 44.33 -14.82
C GLU A 169 -7.33 42.80 -15.04
N THR A 170 -7.15 42.35 -16.28
CA THR A 170 -6.97 40.93 -16.62
C THR A 170 -5.73 40.29 -15.98
N GLY A 171 -4.81 41.08 -15.43
CA GLY A 171 -3.66 40.60 -14.64
C GLY A 171 -4.04 39.81 -13.39
N GLY A 172 -5.24 39.99 -12.85
CA GLY A 172 -5.72 39.22 -11.69
C GLY A 172 -5.92 37.73 -11.98
N ILE A 173 -6.26 37.35 -13.22
CA ILE A 173 -6.56 35.95 -13.58
C ILE A 173 -5.29 35.10 -13.55
N GLU A 174 -4.21 35.55 -14.20
CA GLU A 174 -2.92 34.85 -14.19
C GLU A 174 -2.29 34.77 -12.79
N GLN A 175 -2.45 35.82 -11.98
CA GLN A 175 -1.96 35.83 -10.61
C GLN A 175 -2.75 34.82 -9.75
N ASN A 176 -4.08 34.78 -9.89
CA ASN A 176 -4.93 33.82 -9.19
C ASN A 176 -4.63 32.37 -9.60
N ILE A 177 -4.36 32.12 -10.89
CA ILE A 177 -3.95 30.78 -11.39
C ILE A 177 -2.61 30.37 -10.77
N ARG A 178 -1.62 31.27 -10.72
CA ARG A 178 -0.32 30.97 -10.07
C ARG A 178 -0.46 30.69 -8.58
N VAL A 179 -1.29 31.44 -7.86
CA VAL A 179 -1.58 31.20 -6.44
C VAL A 179 -2.25 29.83 -6.26
N PHE A 180 -3.21 29.47 -7.11
CA PHE A 180 -3.87 28.17 -7.09
C PHE A 180 -2.87 27.02 -7.30
N GLN A 181 -1.93 27.15 -8.23
CA GLN A 181 -0.88 26.15 -8.47
C GLN A 181 0.04 25.95 -7.25
N TYR A 182 0.46 27.05 -6.60
CA TYR A 182 1.27 26.94 -5.38
C TYR A 182 0.51 26.27 -4.24
N MET A 183 -0.77 26.61 -4.04
CA MET A 183 -1.61 25.94 -3.05
C MET A 183 -1.80 24.46 -3.37
N GLY A 184 -2.02 24.10 -4.63
CA GLY A 184 -2.14 22.71 -5.09
C GLY A 184 -0.87 21.90 -4.84
N SER A 185 0.30 22.47 -5.15
CA SER A 185 1.61 21.85 -4.88
C SER A 185 1.82 21.60 -3.38
N PHE A 186 1.51 22.60 -2.55
CA PHE A 186 1.60 22.47 -1.09
C PHE A 186 0.67 21.37 -0.55
N LEU A 187 -0.58 21.29 -1.05
CA LEU A 187 -1.51 20.23 -0.70
C LEU A 187 -1.00 18.84 -1.09
N ILE A 188 -0.36 18.69 -2.26
CA ILE A 188 0.24 17.41 -2.68
C ILE A 188 1.36 16.99 -1.72
N VAL A 189 2.23 17.92 -1.31
CA VAL A 189 3.31 17.64 -0.36
C VAL A 189 2.74 17.17 0.99
N ILE A 190 1.70 17.84 1.51
CA ILE A 190 1.02 17.43 2.74
C ILE A 190 0.42 16.03 2.59
N SER A 191 -0.26 15.75 1.48
CA SER A 191 -0.84 14.44 1.19
C SER A 191 0.22 13.33 1.17
N ILE A 192 1.41 13.59 0.60
CA ILE A 192 2.53 12.63 0.59
C ILE A 192 2.97 12.32 2.03
N VAL A 193 3.09 13.34 2.89
CA VAL A 193 3.47 13.15 4.30
C VAL A 193 2.41 12.30 5.03
N ILE A 194 1.14 12.66 4.88
CA ILE A 194 0.02 11.95 5.54
C ILE A 194 -0.06 10.49 5.08
N LEU A 195 -0.04 10.24 3.77
CA LEU A 195 -0.11 8.89 3.21
C LEU A 195 1.12 8.03 3.58
N GLY A 196 2.30 8.65 3.64
CA GLY A 196 3.52 8.02 4.11
C GLY A 196 3.42 7.55 5.55
N LEU A 197 2.93 8.40 6.46
CA LEU A 197 2.73 8.07 7.87
C LEU A 197 1.69 6.96 8.06
N ILE A 198 0.57 7.03 7.35
CA ILE A 198 -0.50 6.03 7.43
C ILE A 198 0.00 4.65 7.03
N THR A 199 0.76 4.56 5.93
CA THR A 199 1.22 3.26 5.44
C THR A 199 2.23 2.61 6.40
N ALA A 200 3.10 3.41 7.01
CA ALA A 200 4.04 2.90 8.00
C ALA A 200 3.33 2.36 9.26
N ARG A 201 2.27 3.04 9.71
CA ARG A 201 1.45 2.58 10.85
C ARG A 201 0.86 1.19 10.61
N ILE A 202 0.34 0.95 9.41
CA ILE A 202 -0.33 -0.31 9.06
C ILE A 202 0.69 -1.45 8.90
N ARG A 203 1.83 -1.17 8.26
CA ARG A 203 2.89 -2.17 8.06
C ARG A 203 3.68 -2.47 9.34
N GLY A 204 3.63 -1.58 10.34
CA GLY A 204 4.40 -1.66 11.58
C GLY A 204 5.90 -1.50 11.37
N GLY A 205 6.30 -0.75 10.33
CA GLY A 205 7.69 -0.42 10.06
C GLY A 205 8.14 0.81 10.84
N GLY A 206 9.44 0.92 11.09
CA GLY A 206 10.05 2.11 11.68
C GLY A 206 10.06 3.33 10.74
N THR A 207 10.58 4.44 11.23
CA THR A 207 10.66 5.74 10.53
C THR A 207 11.41 5.66 9.19
N THR A 208 12.39 4.78 9.05
CA THR A 208 13.13 4.58 7.79
C THR A 208 12.24 4.10 6.64
N LEU A 209 11.22 3.28 6.96
CA LEU A 209 10.28 2.76 5.96
C LEU A 209 9.31 3.85 5.50
N VAL A 210 8.96 4.80 6.38
CA VAL A 210 8.18 6.00 6.04
C VAL A 210 8.93 6.82 5.00
N LEU A 211 10.21 7.14 5.27
CA LEU A 211 11.01 7.99 4.41
C LEU A 211 11.19 7.38 3.01
N GLY A 212 11.50 6.08 2.94
CA GLY A 212 11.61 5.37 1.66
C GLY A 212 10.30 5.43 0.86
N GLN A 213 9.16 5.27 1.52
CA GLN A 213 7.86 5.36 0.86
C GLN A 213 7.50 6.78 0.43
N MET A 214 7.84 7.81 1.21
CA MET A 214 7.63 9.21 0.84
C MET A 214 8.43 9.58 -0.40
N ILE A 215 9.67 9.13 -0.52
CA ILE A 215 10.50 9.34 -1.71
C ILE A 215 9.84 8.70 -2.93
N GLN A 216 9.35 7.46 -2.82
CA GLN A 216 8.64 6.80 -3.91
C GLN A 216 7.35 7.56 -4.30
N MET A 217 6.58 8.03 -3.33
CA MET A 217 5.38 8.84 -3.56
C MET A 217 5.70 10.17 -4.26
N MET A 218 6.85 10.78 -3.94
CA MET A 218 7.33 12.00 -4.60
C MET A 218 7.64 11.76 -6.08
N TRP A 219 8.32 10.67 -6.40
CA TRP A 219 8.59 10.29 -7.80
C TRP A 219 7.30 10.00 -8.58
N VAL A 220 6.37 9.26 -7.97
CA VAL A 220 5.06 9.00 -8.58
C VAL A 220 4.29 10.30 -8.79
N ALA A 221 4.36 11.24 -7.85
CA ALA A 221 3.72 12.54 -7.99
C ALA A 221 4.31 13.34 -9.16
N GLY A 222 5.63 13.39 -9.30
CA GLY A 222 6.31 14.05 -10.41
C GLY A 222 5.95 13.45 -11.77
N LEU A 223 5.97 12.11 -11.87
CA LEU A 223 5.59 11.41 -13.10
C LEU A 223 4.11 11.61 -13.45
N ALA A 224 3.22 11.52 -12.46
CA ALA A 224 1.79 11.75 -12.67
C ALA A 224 1.52 13.19 -13.13
N ASN A 225 2.22 14.18 -12.55
CA ASN A 225 2.09 15.57 -12.96
C ASN A 225 2.57 15.76 -14.40
N PHE A 226 3.75 15.24 -14.76
CA PHE A 226 4.29 15.29 -16.12
C PHE A 226 3.34 14.65 -17.14
N PHE A 227 2.86 13.44 -16.85
CA PHE A 227 1.94 12.73 -17.74
C PHE A 227 0.60 13.46 -17.88
N SER A 228 0.07 13.99 -16.79
CA SER A 228 -1.16 14.79 -16.80
C SER A 228 -1.00 16.07 -17.62
N ALA A 229 0.11 16.79 -17.49
CA ALA A 229 0.39 17.99 -18.26
C ALA A 229 0.51 17.67 -19.75
N TRP A 230 1.21 16.59 -20.10
CA TRP A 230 1.35 16.13 -21.48
C TRP A 230 0.01 15.78 -22.12
N ILE A 231 -0.87 15.04 -21.43
CA ILE A 231 -2.21 14.73 -21.94
C ILE A 231 -3.02 16.00 -22.16
N LEU A 232 -2.99 16.94 -21.21
CA LEU A 232 -3.78 18.16 -21.30
C LEU A 232 -3.34 19.03 -22.47
N ASP A 233 -2.03 19.19 -22.70
CA ASP A 233 -1.47 19.92 -23.84
C ASP A 233 -1.95 19.34 -25.18
N GLN A 234 -1.87 18.01 -25.33
CA GLN A 234 -2.38 17.33 -26.52
C GLN A 234 -3.90 17.51 -26.69
N SER A 235 -4.67 17.46 -25.59
CA SER A 235 -6.11 17.60 -25.64
C SER A 235 -6.56 19.00 -26.05
N VAL A 236 -5.96 20.05 -25.48
CA VAL A 236 -6.27 21.45 -25.81
C VAL A 236 -5.85 21.77 -27.24
N GLY A 237 -4.68 21.27 -27.70
CA GLY A 237 -4.23 21.44 -29.08
C GLY A 237 -5.19 20.84 -30.11
N LEU A 238 -5.78 19.67 -29.82
CA LEU A 238 -6.79 19.05 -30.69
C LEU A 238 -8.07 19.88 -30.82
N PHE A 239 -8.52 20.54 -29.75
CA PHE A 239 -9.70 21.41 -29.78
C PHE A 239 -9.46 22.73 -30.53
N GLN A 240 -8.22 23.24 -30.56
CA GLN A 240 -7.86 24.44 -31.32
C GLN A 240 -7.62 24.17 -32.82
N SER A 241 -7.14 22.99 -33.20
CA SER A 241 -6.92 22.62 -34.61
C SER A 241 -8.18 22.17 -35.36
N GLY A 242 -9.28 21.92 -34.63
CA GLY A 242 -10.54 21.43 -35.17
C GLY A 242 -11.62 22.50 -35.39
N ALA A 243 -11.32 23.77 -35.10
CA ALA A 243 -12.16 24.94 -35.38
C ALA A 243 -11.56 25.75 -36.54
#